data_AF-A0A349YQV0-F1
#
_entry.id   AF-A0A349YQV0-F1
#
_cell.length_a   1.000
_cell.length_b   1.000
_cell.length_c   1.000
_cell.angle_alpha   90.00
_cell.angle_beta   90.00
_cell.angle_gamma   90.00
#
_symmetry.space_group_name_H-M   'P 1'
#
loop_
_entity.id
_entity.type
_entity.pdbx_description
1 polymer ?
#
loop_
_entity_poly.entity_id
_entity_poly.type
_entity_poly.pdbx_seq_one_letter_code
_entity_poly.pdbx_strand_id
1 'polypeptide(L)' 'MTIFSNQVLHAESIDFSKWPTINGDSIVLENARSEYLEKCLELLNYYMNRYVSHVNYPVWEQYADVVEDILASRE' A
#
# COMPACT_ATOMS: atom_id res chain seq x y z
N MET A 1 -6.07 9.43 -1.66
CA MET A 1 -5.21 8.27 -1.36
C MET A 1 -4.33 8.06 -2.58
N THR A 2 -3.12 8.60 -2.54
CA THR A 2 -2.31 8.92 -3.72
C THR A 2 -1.88 7.68 -4.51
N ILE A 3 -1.77 6.52 -3.85
CA ILE A 3 -1.48 5.20 -4.44
C ILE A 3 -2.59 4.66 -5.36
N PHE A 4 -3.81 5.16 -5.22
CA PHE A 4 -4.94 4.84 -6.10
C PHE A 4 -5.23 5.97 -7.10
N SER A 5 -4.35 6.97 -7.15
CA SER A 5 -4.43 8.07 -8.12
C SER A 5 -3.33 7.91 -9.17
N ASN A 6 -3.54 8.47 -10.36
CA ASN A 6 -2.53 8.50 -11.44
C ASN A 6 -1.25 9.30 -11.04
N GLN A 7 -1.26 10.00 -9.90
CA GLN A 7 -0.12 10.79 -9.42
C GLN A 7 1.03 9.93 -8.89
N VAL A 8 0.79 8.66 -8.50
CA VAL A 8 1.85 7.79 -7.98
C VAL A 8 2.95 7.53 -9.02
N LEU A 9 2.62 7.59 -10.31
CA LEU A 9 3.56 7.41 -11.43
C LEU A 9 4.56 8.55 -11.59
N HIS A 10 4.29 9.69 -10.97
CA HIS A 10 5.15 10.88 -11.05
C HIS A 10 6.00 11.08 -9.80
N ALA A 11 5.90 10.18 -8.81
CA ALA A 11 6.74 10.22 -7.63
C ALA A 11 8.15 9.68 -7.99
N GLU A 12 9.18 10.52 -7.86
CA GLU A 12 10.57 10.15 -8.15
C GLU A 12 11.10 9.01 -7.25
N SER A 13 10.46 8.79 -6.10
CA SER A 13 10.77 7.73 -5.14
C SER A 13 9.54 7.46 -4.27
N ILE A 14 9.00 6.24 -4.31
CA ILE A 14 7.94 5.79 -3.41
C ILE A 14 8.59 5.10 -2.20
N ASP A 15 8.32 5.60 -1.00
CA ASP A 15 8.76 4.96 0.26
C ASP A 15 7.70 3.93 0.70
N PHE A 16 7.94 2.65 0.40
CA PHE A 16 6.98 1.57 0.69
C PHE A 16 6.83 1.26 2.18
N SER A 17 7.70 1.79 3.05
CA SER A 17 7.51 1.69 4.51
C SER A 17 6.40 2.60 5.04
N LYS A 18 5.89 3.51 4.18
CA LYS A 18 4.94 4.54 4.54
C LYS A 18 3.70 4.50 3.67
N TRP A 19 2.55 4.36 4.31
CA TRP A 19 1.25 4.37 3.66
C TRP A 19 0.72 5.81 3.50
N PRO A 20 0.53 6.32 2.28
CA PRO A 20 0.03 7.67 2.07
C PRO A 20 -1.46 7.79 2.37
N THR A 21 -1.81 8.79 3.16
CA THR A 21 -3.19 9.09 3.55
C THR A 21 -3.84 10.07 2.57
N ILE A 22 -5.14 10.31 2.74
CA ILE A 22 -5.89 11.26 1.90
C ILE A 22 -5.46 12.71 2.17
N ASN A 23 -4.93 13.00 3.36
CA ASN A 23 -4.58 14.36 3.80
C ASN A 23 -3.20 14.82 3.31
N GLY A 24 -2.47 13.99 2.57
CA GLY A 24 -1.09 14.25 2.16
C GLY A 24 -0.03 13.80 3.17
N ASP A 25 -0.44 13.40 4.37
CA ASP A 25 0.44 12.76 5.37
C ASP A 25 0.65 11.27 5.05
N SER A 26 1.57 10.63 5.78
CA SER A 26 1.85 9.20 5.67
C SER A 26 1.86 8.49 7.03
N ILE A 27 1.41 7.24 7.06
CA ILE A 27 1.48 6.35 8.22
C ILE A 27 2.66 5.41 8.05
N VAL A 28 3.55 5.32 9.05
CA VAL A 28 4.62 4.32 9.07
C VAL A 28 3.99 2.94 9.34
N LEU A 29 4.12 2.02 8.38
CA LEU A 29 3.45 0.71 8.42
C LEU A 29 3.91 -0.13 9.62
N GLU A 30 5.20 -0.07 9.96
CA GLU A 30 5.79 -0.79 11.11
C GLU A 30 5.13 -0.40 12.45
N ASN A 31 4.62 0.83 12.57
CA ASN A 31 3.96 1.33 13.78
C ASN A 31 2.43 1.21 13.72
N ALA A 32 1.87 0.82 12.57
CA ALA A 32 0.43 0.67 12.41
C ALA A 32 -0.06 -0.59 13.12
N ARG A 33 -1.30 -0.57 13.62
CA ARG A 33 -1.92 -1.76 14.24
C ARG A 33 -2.21 -2.83 13.20
N SER A 34 -2.17 -4.10 13.58
CA SER A 34 -2.40 -5.22 12.65
C SER A 34 -3.77 -5.14 11.97
N GLU A 35 -4.82 -4.71 12.67
CA GLU A 35 -6.16 -4.58 12.07
C GLU A 35 -6.24 -3.47 11.02
N TYR A 36 -5.33 -2.49 11.07
CA TYR A 36 -5.20 -1.48 10.01
C TYR A 36 -4.46 -2.05 8.81
N LEU A 37 -3.38 -2.79 9.05
CA LEU A 37 -2.58 -3.45 8.01
C LEU A 37 -3.40 -4.48 7.23
N GLU A 38 -4.20 -5.31 7.91
CA GLU A 38 -5.13 -6.25 7.29
C GLU A 38 -6.10 -5.55 6.33
N LYS A 39 -6.69 -4.42 6.75
CA LYS A 39 -7.57 -3.62 5.89
C LYS A 39 -6.85 -3.02 4.69
N CYS A 40 -5.61 -2.58 4.86
CA CYS A 40 -4.77 -2.12 3.76
C CYS A 40 -4.52 -3.25 2.76
N LEU A 41 -4.20 -4.46 3.24
CA LEU A 41 -3.97 -5.63 2.41
C LEU A 41 -5.24 -6.08 1.67
N GLU A 42 -6.40 -6.14 2.35
CA GLU A 42 -7.70 -6.41 1.73
C GLU A 42 -8.00 -5.43 0.58
N LEU A 43 -7.71 -4.14 0.80
CA LEU A 43 -7.91 -3.10 -0.20
C LEU A 43 -7.00 -3.31 -1.41
N LEU A 44 -5.70 -3.54 -1.19
CA LEU A 44 -4.74 -3.80 -2.27
C LEU A 44 -5.17 -5.01 -3.09
N ASN A 45 -5.52 -6.12 -2.42
CA ASN A 45 -5.98 -7.34 -3.05
C ASN A 45 -7.24 -7.12 -3.88
N TYR A 46 -8.19 -6.33 -3.40
CA TYR A 46 -9.37 -5.96 -4.18
C TYR A 46 -9.00 -5.24 -5.49
N TYR A 47 -8.11 -4.23 -5.43
CA TYR A 47 -7.72 -3.46 -6.60
C TYR A 47 -6.85 -4.25 -7.58
N MET A 48 -5.90 -5.05 -7.08
CA MET A 48 -5.06 -5.92 -7.92
C MET A 48 -5.92 -6.94 -8.68
N ASN A 49 -6.87 -7.60 -8.00
CA ASN A 49 -7.77 -8.56 -8.63
C ASN A 49 -8.70 -7.90 -9.66
N ARG A 50 -9.21 -6.70 -9.36
CA ARG A 50 -10.15 -6.00 -10.25
C ARG A 50 -9.47 -5.34 -11.44
N TYR A 51 -8.23 -4.88 -11.29
CA TYR A 51 -7.51 -4.08 -12.27
C TYR A 51 -6.09 -4.61 -12.54
N VAL A 52 -6.01 -5.86 -12.99
CA VAL A 52 -4.74 -6.57 -13.26
C VAL A 52 -3.79 -5.87 -14.24
N SER A 53 -4.30 -5.03 -15.13
CA SER A 53 -3.50 -4.27 -16.11
C SER A 53 -3.36 -2.79 -15.76
N HIS A 54 -3.69 -2.41 -14.52
CA HIS A 54 -3.55 -1.03 -14.08
C HIS A 54 -2.09 -0.63 -13.97
N VAL A 55 -1.79 0.60 -14.36
CA VAL A 55 -0.43 1.15 -14.33
C VAL A 55 0.17 1.21 -12.91
N ASN A 56 -0.67 1.32 -11.89
CA ASN A 56 -0.25 1.28 -10.48
C ASN A 56 -0.15 -0.15 -9.91
N TYR A 57 -0.46 -1.20 -10.68
CA TYR A 57 -0.41 -2.59 -10.20
C TYR A 57 0.93 -2.94 -9.54
N PRO A 58 2.10 -2.62 -10.14
CA PRO A 58 3.38 -2.93 -9.51
C PRO A 58 3.58 -2.21 -8.17
N VAL A 59 3.00 -1.01 -8.01
CA VAL A 59 3.07 -0.26 -6.75
C VAL A 59 2.20 -0.94 -5.70
N TRP A 60 1.01 -1.40 -6.06
CA TRP A 60 0.12 -2.12 -5.15
C TRP A 60 0.72 -3.43 -4.69
N GLU A 61 1.33 -4.18 -5.60
CA GLU A 61 2.03 -5.44 -5.31
C GLU A 61 3.15 -5.22 -4.29
N GLN A 62 4.03 -4.24 -4.51
CA GLN A 62 5.11 -3.93 -3.57
C GLN A 62 4.59 -3.50 -2.18
N TYR A 63 3.48 -2.76 -2.10
CA TYR A 63 2.86 -2.46 -0.81
C TYR A 63 2.25 -3.70 -0.15
N ALA A 64 1.69 -4.62 -0.94
CA ALA A 64 1.12 -5.85 -0.41
C ALA A 64 2.22 -6.71 0.22
N ASP A 65 3.33 -6.91 -0.51
CA ASP A 65 4.51 -7.65 -0.02
C ASP A 65 5.02 -7.08 1.32
N VAL A 66 5.20 -5.75 1.40
CA VAL A 66 5.67 -5.10 2.64
C VAL A 66 4.68 -5.28 3.79
N VAL A 67 3.38 -5.17 3.53
CA VAL A 67 2.35 -5.33 4.57
C VAL A 67 2.28 -6.78 5.05
N GLU A 68 2.39 -7.75 4.14
CA GLU A 68 2.44 -9.18 4.46
C GLU A 68 3.67 -9.52 5.30
N ASP A 69 4.85 -9.02 4.95
CA ASP A 69 6.09 -9.20 5.72
C ASP A 69 5.96 -8.66 7.15
N ILE A 70 5.39 -7.46 7.30
CA ILE A 70 5.17 -6.85 8.63
C ILE A 70 4.18 -7.68 9.44
N LEU A 71 3.08 -8.13 8.85
CA LEU A 71 2.09 -8.97 9.53
C LEU A 71 2.71 -10.30 9.97
N ALA A 72 3.44 -10.99 9.07
CA ALA A 72 4.10 -12.25 9.35
C ALA A 72 5.17 -12.13 10.45
N SER A 73 5.85 -10.99 10.54
CA SER A 73 6.85 -10.75 11.59
C SER A 73 6.28 -10.59 13.00
N ARG A 74 4.96 -10.36 13.12
CA ARG A 74 4.26 -10.10 14.39
C ARG A 74 3.55 -11.34 14.97
N GLU A 75 3.46 -12.41 14.20
CA GLU A 75 2.95 -13.73 14.63
C GLU A 75 4.02 -14.52 15.40
#